data_AF-A0A2S6B649-F1
#
_entry.id   AF-A0A2S6B649-F1
#
_cell.length_a   1.000
_cell.length_b   1.000
_cell.length_c   1.000
_cell.angle_alpha   90.00
_cell.angle_beta   90.00
_cell.angle_gamma   90.00
#
_symmetry.space_group_name_H-M   'P 1'
#
loop_
_entity.id
_entity.type
_entity.pdbx_description
1 polymer ?
#
loop_
_entity_poly.entity_id
_entity_poly.type
_entity_poly.pdbx_seq_one_letter_code
_entity_poly.pdbx_strand_id
1 'polypeptide(L)'
;MAHETEIDIRALFPGQLIVHNVAREDIREGVSITDPDIILEVEDRTISVYMRAFIPTKVLQVPGNPYSGHRAELVRVWSEMY
;
A
#
# COMPACT_ATOMS: atom_id res chain seq x y z
N MET A 1 -15.63 15.96 -25.62
CA MET A 1 -15.66 14.48 -25.57
C MET A 1 -15.31 14.09 -24.15
N ALA A 2 -16.05 13.17 -23.54
CA ALA A 2 -15.66 12.63 -22.23
C ALA A 2 -14.42 11.74 -22.41
N HIS A 3 -13.45 11.86 -21.51
CA HIS A 3 -12.31 10.94 -21.43
C HIS A 3 -12.65 9.87 -20.39
N GLU A 4 -12.54 8.61 -20.78
CA GLU A 4 -12.90 7.45 -19.95
C GLU A 4 -11.85 6.37 -20.17
N THR A 5 -11.52 5.65 -19.10
CA THR A 5 -10.65 4.47 -19.12
C THR A 5 -11.13 3.50 -18.05
N GLU A 6 -10.88 2.21 -18.26
CA GLU A 6 -11.27 1.12 -17.37
C GLU A 6 -10.01 0.43 -16.84
N ILE A 7 -9.94 0.22 -15.52
CA ILE A 7 -8.79 -0.41 -14.86
C ILE A 7 -9.28 -1.63 -14.09
N ASP A 8 -8.76 -2.81 -14.44
CA ASP A 8 -8.96 -4.02 -13.64
C ASP A 8 -8.06 -4.00 -12.41
N ILE A 9 -8.62 -3.56 -11.28
CA ILE A 9 -7.91 -3.51 -9.99
C ILE A 9 -7.38 -4.88 -9.58
N ARG A 10 -8.08 -5.99 -9.89
CA ARG A 10 -7.63 -7.33 -9.51
C ARG A 10 -6.34 -7.71 -10.22
N ALA A 11 -6.21 -7.34 -11.50
CA ALA A 11 -5.01 -7.60 -12.29
C ALA A 11 -3.76 -6.90 -11.72
N LEU A 12 -3.94 -5.77 -11.03
CA LEU A 12 -2.85 -5.02 -10.38
C LEU A 12 -2.31 -5.71 -9.11
N PHE A 13 -3.08 -6.63 -8.51
CA PHE A 13 -2.72 -7.34 -7.27
C PHE A 13 -2.73 -8.86 -7.49
N PRO A 14 -1.72 -9.42 -8.18
CA PRO A 14 -1.66 -10.84 -8.46
C PRO A 14 -1.63 -11.65 -7.15
N GLY A 15 -2.54 -12.61 -7.04
CA GLY A 15 -2.69 -13.43 -5.83
C GLY A 15 -3.32 -12.70 -4.65
N GLN A 16 -3.85 -11.48 -4.84
CA GLN A 16 -4.44 -10.64 -3.78
C GLN A 16 -3.47 -10.41 -2.61
N LEU A 17 -2.18 -10.26 -2.92
CA LEU A 17 -1.13 -10.06 -1.93
C LEU A 17 -1.07 -8.60 -1.47
N ILE A 18 -0.77 -8.43 -0.19
CA ILE A 18 -0.45 -7.11 0.38
C ILE A 18 0.93 -6.70 -0.14
N VAL A 19 1.03 -5.49 -0.70
CA VAL A 19 2.27 -4.88 -1.18
C VAL A 19 2.76 -3.87 -0.14
N HIS A 20 3.98 -4.06 0.37
CA HIS A 20 4.61 -3.19 1.36
C HIS A 20 6.15 -3.26 1.29
N ASN A 21 6.85 -2.29 1.87
CA ASN A 21 8.32 -2.18 1.81
C ASN A 21 9.04 -2.65 3.09
N VAL A 22 8.40 -3.47 3.92
CA VAL A 22 8.96 -3.91 5.21
C VAL A 22 9.64 -5.25 5.01
N ALA A 23 10.90 -5.37 5.43
CA ALA A 23 11.62 -6.63 5.40
C ALA A 23 10.90 -7.68 6.27
N ARG A 24 10.85 -8.94 5.82
CA ARG A 24 10.05 -9.98 6.47
C ARG A 24 10.48 -10.20 7.93
N GLU A 25 11.77 -10.14 8.17
CA GLU A 25 12.43 -10.26 9.46
C GLU A 25 12.02 -9.17 10.46
N ASP A 26 11.61 -7.99 9.96
CA ASP A 26 11.22 -6.84 10.77
C ASP A 26 9.72 -6.82 11.10
N ILE A 27 8.91 -7.65 10.43
CA ILE A 27 7.48 -7.76 10.69
C ILE A 27 7.27 -8.45 12.03
N ARG A 28 6.43 -7.86 12.90
CA ARG A 28 6.09 -8.46 14.17
C ARG A 28 5.38 -9.80 13.96
N GLU A 29 5.76 -10.80 14.75
CA GLU A 29 5.17 -12.14 14.72
C GLU A 29 3.95 -12.23 15.65
N GLY A 30 3.06 -13.21 15.39
CA GLY A 30 1.89 -13.47 16.24
C GLY A 30 0.81 -12.38 16.20
N VAL A 31 0.80 -11.54 15.15
CA VAL A 31 -0.22 -10.52 14.93
C VAL A 31 -0.91 -10.73 13.58
N SER A 32 -2.17 -10.30 13.51
CA SER A 32 -2.90 -10.25 12.25
C SER A 32 -2.61 -8.92 11.55
N ILE A 33 -2.53 -8.97 10.22
CA ILE A 33 -2.52 -7.80 9.34
C ILE A 33 -3.96 -7.63 8.86
N THR A 34 -4.53 -6.43 9.05
CA THR A 34 -5.88 -6.09 8.61
C THR A 34 -5.91 -5.80 7.11
N ASP A 35 -7.10 -5.61 6.57
CA ASP A 35 -7.30 -5.26 5.17
C ASP A 35 -6.52 -3.99 4.79
N PRO A 36 -5.83 -3.97 3.64
CA PRO A 36 -5.16 -2.79 3.13
C PRO A 36 -6.16 -1.83 2.46
N ASP A 37 -5.76 -0.56 2.35
CA ASP A 37 -6.43 0.41 1.49
C ASP A 37 -5.88 0.33 0.07
N ILE A 38 -6.76 0.42 -0.92
CA ILE A 38 -6.40 0.71 -2.32
C ILE A 38 -6.73 2.17 -2.60
N ILE A 39 -5.74 2.92 -3.06
CA ILE A 39 -5.85 4.37 -3.30
C ILE A 39 -5.61 4.64 -4.77
N LEU A 40 -6.61 5.24 -5.41
CA LEU A 40 -6.54 5.74 -6.77
C LEU A 40 -6.24 7.24 -6.73
N GLU A 41 -5.16 7.64 -7.39
CA GLU A 41 -4.79 9.03 -7.63
C GLU A 41 -5.04 9.36 -9.10
N VAL A 42 -5.69 10.49 -9.35
CA VAL A 42 -5.88 11.04 -10.69
C VAL A 42 -5.21 12.41 -10.73
N GLU A 43 -4.15 12.52 -11.51
CA GLU A 43 -3.38 13.74 -11.72
C GLU A 43 -3.34 14.05 -13.22
N ASP A 44 -4.17 15.02 -13.65
CA ASP A 44 -4.40 15.36 -15.06
C ASP A 44 -4.80 14.11 -15.89
N ARG A 45 -3.90 13.62 -16.75
CA ARG A 45 -4.10 12.41 -17.56
C ARG A 45 -3.38 11.18 -17.02
N THR A 46 -2.75 11.29 -15.85
CA THR A 46 -2.08 10.17 -15.19
C THR A 46 -2.97 9.59 -14.11
N ILE A 47 -3.17 8.28 -14.18
CA ILE A 47 -3.80 7.52 -13.10
C ILE A 47 -2.71 6.71 -12.41
N SER A 48 -2.67 6.77 -11.09
CA SER A 48 -1.77 5.96 -10.26
C SER A 48 -2.57 5.18 -9.23
N VAL A 49 -2.20 3.91 -9.03
CA VAL A 49 -2.80 3.06 -8.00
C VAL A 49 -1.74 2.77 -6.94
N TYR A 50 -2.12 2.94 -5.69
CA TYR A 50 -1.31 2.67 -4.51
C TYR A 50 -2.00 1.68 -3.60
N MET A 51 -1.20 0.96 -2.80
CA MET A 51 -1.68 0.24 -1.65
C MET A 51 -1.12 0.86 -0.38
N ARG A 52 -1.94 0.93 0.66
CA ARG A 52 -1.51 1.24 2.03
C ARG A 52 -1.89 0.10 2.95
N ALA A 53 -0.94 -0.46 3.67
CA ALA A 53 -1.20 -1.53 4.63
C ALA A 53 -0.55 -1.21 5.97
N PHE A 54 -1.26 -1.46 7.07
CA PHE A 54 -0.68 -1.36 8.39
C PHE A 54 0.19 -2.59 8.66
N ILE A 55 1.51 -2.42 8.63
CA ILE A 55 2.48 -3.49 8.87
C ILE A 55 3.10 -3.29 10.26
N PRO A 56 2.70 -4.07 11.27
CA PRO A 56 3.30 -3.98 12.60
C PRO A 56 4.76 -4.41 12.54
N THR A 57 5.65 -3.61 13.13
CA THR A 57 7.10 -3.88 13.14
C THR A 57 7.58 -4.32 14.51
N LYS A 58 8.70 -5.05 14.55
CA LYS A 58 9.34 -5.52 15.79
C LYS A 58 9.91 -4.36 16.63
N VAL A 59 10.25 -3.22 16.00
CA VAL A 59 10.87 -2.06 16.65
C VAL A 59 10.09 -0.78 16.39
N LEU A 60 10.19 0.18 17.30
CA LEU A 60 9.62 1.51 17.13
C LEU A 60 10.31 2.26 15.99
N GLN A 61 9.54 2.92 15.12
CA GLN A 61 10.08 3.75 14.05
C GLN A 61 10.52 5.13 14.55
N VAL A 62 9.92 5.59 15.65
CA VAL A 62 10.28 6.83 16.33
C VAL A 62 10.64 6.49 17.79
N PRO A 63 11.92 6.64 18.20
CA PRO A 63 12.34 6.34 19.57
C PRO A 63 11.48 7.07 20.61
N GLY A 64 10.98 6.32 21.60
CA GLY A 64 10.14 6.87 22.67
C GLY A 64 8.66 7.07 22.31
N ASN A 65 8.25 6.89 21.06
CA ASN A 65 6.84 6.93 20.69
C ASN A 65 6.24 5.50 20.62
N PRO A 66 5.43 5.09 21.61
CA PRO A 66 4.87 3.72 21.65
C PRO A 66 3.89 3.42 20.50
N TYR A 67 3.37 4.44 19.82
CA TYR A 67 2.46 4.28 18.69
C TYR A 67 3.18 4.11 17.34
N SER A 68 4.51 4.20 17.33
CA SER A 68 5.32 4.09 16.12
C SER A 68 5.77 2.66 15.79
N GLY A 69 5.18 1.63 16.39
CA GLY A 69 5.52 0.21 16.14
C GLY A 69 4.91 -0.36 14.85
N HIS A 70 4.88 0.42 13.77
CA HIS A 70 4.31 0.02 12.49
C HIS A 70 4.84 0.85 11.32
N ARG A 71 4.58 0.36 10.11
CA ARG A 71 4.77 1.04 8.83
C ARG A 71 3.46 1.02 8.05
N ALA A 72 3.18 2.09 7.32
CA ALA A 72 1.91 2.26 6.60
C ALA A 72 2.06 3.25 5.44
N GLU A 73 3.22 3.24 4.79
CA GLU A 73 3.46 4.06 3.62
C GLU A 73 2.61 3.64 2.42
N LEU A 74 2.38 4.59 1.52
CA LEU A 74 1.82 4.32 0.21
C LEU A 74 2.88 3.65 -0.66
N VAL A 75 2.55 2.47 -1.19
CA VAL A 75 3.36 1.80 -2.20
C VAL A 75 2.63 1.89 -3.53
N ARG A 76 3.26 2.55 -4.51
CA ARG A 76 2.71 2.64 -5.86
C ARG A 76 2.83 1.28 -6.54
N VAL A 77 1.70 0.72 -6.96
CA VAL A 77 1.66 -0.57 -7.63
C VAL A 77 1.59 -0.44 -9.14
N TRP A 78 1.03 0.66 -9.63
CA TRP A 78 0.83 0.89 -11.06
C TRP A 78 0.64 2.38 -11.34
N SER A 79 1.01 2.83 -12.53
CA SER A 79 0.82 4.20 -13.00
C SER A 79 0.86 4.24 -14.53
N GLU A 80 -0.11 4.92 -15.14
CA GLU A 80 -0.19 5.08 -16.60
C GLU A 80 -0.81 6.44 -16.96
N MET A 81 -0.37 7.01 -18.08
CA MET A 81 -0.89 8.24 -18.65
C MET A 81 -1.78 7.91 -19.86
N TYR A 82 -2.98 8.46 -19.88
CA TYR A 82 -3.99 8.25 -20.93
C TYR A 82 -4.13 9.42 -21.87
#